data_AF-A0A369P1W4-F1
#
_entry.id   AF-A0A369P1W4-F1
#
_cell.length_a   1.000
_cell.length_b   1.000
_cell.length_c   1.000
_cell.angle_alpha   90.00
_cell.angle_beta   90.00
_cell.angle_gamma   90.00
#
_symmetry.space_group_name_H-M   'P 1'
#
loop_
_entity.id
_entity.type
_entity.pdbx_description
1 polymer ?
#
loop_
_entity_poly.entity_id
_entity_poly.type
_entity_poly.pdbx_seq_one_letter_code
_entity_poly.pdbx_strand_id
1 'polypeptide(L)'
;MAVDDARLRAAVDAITDVEGLSMDPDSLVEDVYLLAYAFPEDDDFEAAVANTCRALTALIAERVSASMLKYEFDTWSSYHYQPRVAQGARATCRIIFRGTEGSIESGTSATAASPRISTSA
;
A
#
# COMPACT_ATOMS: atom_id res chain seq x y z
N MET A 1 12.96 2.33 15.85
CA MET A 1 12.73 2.49 14.41
C MET A 1 13.98 3.14 13.86
N ALA A 2 14.64 2.55 12.85
CA ALA A 2 15.88 3.10 12.32
C ALA A 2 15.66 4.13 11.20
N VAL A 3 14.49 4.10 10.55
CA VAL A 3 14.04 5.14 9.60
C VAL A 3 13.88 6.49 10.30
N ASP A 4 14.54 7.51 9.77
CA ASP A 4 14.51 8.88 10.28
C ASP A 4 13.32 9.72 9.75
N ASP A 5 13.05 10.83 10.42
CA ASP A 5 12.00 11.79 10.05
C ASP A 5 12.11 12.32 8.61
N ALA A 6 13.31 12.47 8.07
CA ALA A 6 13.50 13.01 6.73
C ALA A 6 13.01 12.00 5.68
N ARG A 7 13.30 10.71 5.89
CA ARG A 7 12.80 9.63 5.05
C ARG A 7 11.30 9.42 5.17
N LEU A 8 10.73 9.55 6.37
CA LEU A 8 9.28 9.49 6.55
C LEU A 8 8.58 10.60 5.76
N ARG A 9 9.09 11.85 5.82
CA ARG A 9 8.56 12.96 5.02
C ARG A 9 8.69 12.70 3.52
N ALA A 10 9.86 12.25 3.06
CA ALA A 10 10.07 11.92 1.66
C ALA A 10 9.14 10.81 1.16
N ALA A 11 8.80 9.83 2.01
CA ALA A 11 7.84 8.79 1.69
C ALA A 11 6.40 9.32 1.58
N VAL A 12 5.99 10.21 2.49
CA VAL A 12 4.70 10.90 2.40
C VAL A 12 4.60 11.70 1.10
N ASP A 13 5.63 12.49 0.78
CA ASP A 13 5.69 13.28 -0.46
C ASP A 13 5.59 12.37 -1.69
N ALA A 14 6.38 11.29 -1.74
CA ALA A 14 6.40 10.36 -2.86
C ALA A 14 5.05 9.67 -3.12
N ILE A 15 4.32 9.31 -2.06
CA ILE A 15 2.99 8.69 -2.20
C ILE A 15 1.94 9.74 -2.59
N THR A 16 2.03 10.96 -2.03
CA THR A 16 1.12 12.07 -2.36
C THR A 16 1.24 12.49 -3.83
N ASP A 17 2.44 12.41 -4.39
CA ASP A 17 2.72 12.75 -5.79
C ASP A 17 2.17 11.73 -6.82
N VAL A 18 1.54 10.63 -6.37
CA VAL A 18 0.88 9.68 -7.27
C VAL A 18 -0.39 10.29 -7.85
N GLU A 19 -0.32 10.72 -9.11
CA GLU A 19 -1.45 11.29 -9.84
C GLU A 19 -2.66 10.34 -9.89
N GLY A 20 -3.84 10.85 -9.52
CA GLY A 20 -5.08 10.08 -9.46
C GLY A 20 -5.34 9.36 -8.13
N LEU A 21 -4.44 9.52 -7.14
CA LEU A 21 -4.68 9.05 -5.78
C LEU A 21 -5.45 10.09 -4.95
N SER A 22 -6.52 9.64 -4.30
CA SER A 22 -7.18 10.36 -3.21
C SER A 22 -7.00 9.58 -1.92
N MET A 23 -6.53 10.25 -0.86
CA MET A 23 -6.29 9.64 0.43
C MET A 23 -6.47 10.66 1.55
N ASP A 24 -6.97 10.21 2.69
CA ASP A 24 -6.97 11.00 3.92
C ASP A 24 -5.52 11.25 4.39
N PRO A 25 -5.09 12.51 4.64
CA PRO A 25 -3.72 12.82 5.01
C PRO A 25 -3.24 12.14 6.31
N ASP A 26 -4.11 12.04 7.32
CA ASP A 26 -3.76 11.41 8.59
C ASP A 26 -3.54 9.91 8.40
N SER A 27 -4.41 9.26 7.61
CA SER A 27 -4.27 7.86 7.21
C SER A 27 -2.99 7.61 6.39
N LEU A 28 -2.62 8.53 5.50
CA LEU A 28 -1.37 8.40 4.73
C LEU A 28 -0.15 8.42 5.65
N VAL A 29 -0.11 9.35 6.61
CA VAL A 29 0.98 9.44 7.58
C VAL A 29 1.05 8.15 8.42
N GLU A 30 -0.09 7.67 8.91
CA GLU A 30 -0.17 6.40 9.65
C GLU A 30 0.36 5.22 8.82
N ASP A 31 -0.04 5.12 7.56
CA ASP A 31 0.40 4.06 6.65
C ASP A 31 1.92 4.09 6.40
N VAL A 32 2.50 5.29 6.24
CA VAL A 32 3.95 5.46 6.11
C VAL A 32 4.67 5.04 7.39
N TYR A 33 4.13 5.37 8.57
CA TYR A 33 4.68 4.91 9.85
C TYR A 33 4.60 3.38 9.99
N LEU A 34 3.49 2.77 9.58
CA LEU A 34 3.33 1.31 9.58
C LEU A 34 4.31 0.64 8.61
N LEU A 35 4.57 1.25 7.46
CA LEU A 35 5.57 0.77 6.49
C LEU A 35 6.97 0.80 7.11
N ALA A 36 7.35 1.90 7.77
CA ALA A 36 8.63 2.04 8.45
C ALA A 36 8.76 1.09 9.65
N TYR A 37 7.66 0.78 10.34
CA TYR A 37 7.66 -0.21 11.41
C TYR A 37 7.96 -1.62 10.88
N ALA A 38 7.41 -1.96 9.71
CA ALA A 38 7.55 -3.28 9.13
C ALA A 38 8.83 -3.51 8.35
N PHE A 39 9.36 -2.45 7.76
CA PHE A 39 10.63 -2.41 7.04
C PHE A 39 11.52 -1.39 7.74
N PRO A 40 12.09 -1.73 8.91
CA PRO A 40 12.84 -0.77 9.72
C PRO A 40 14.20 -0.41 9.14
N GLU A 41 14.72 -1.24 8.23
CA GLU A 41 15.98 -1.00 7.52
C GLU A 41 15.73 -0.05 6.34
N ASP A 42 16.59 0.96 6.22
CA ASP A 42 16.45 2.05 5.25
C ASP A 42 16.20 1.58 3.81
N ASP A 43 17.05 0.67 3.32
CA ASP A 43 16.96 0.14 1.95
C ASP A 43 15.65 -0.62 1.70
N ASP A 44 15.15 -1.33 2.72
CA ASP A 44 13.91 -2.09 2.62
C ASP A 44 12.69 -1.17 2.72
N PHE A 45 12.75 -0.13 3.55
CA PHE A 45 11.73 0.92 3.62
C PHE A 45 11.59 1.65 2.30
N GLU A 46 12.70 2.15 1.74
CA GLU A 46 12.71 2.89 0.48
C GLU A 46 12.21 2.00 -0.68
N ALA A 47 12.62 0.73 -0.72
CA ALA A 47 12.10 -0.23 -1.69
C ALA A 47 10.59 -0.45 -1.53
N ALA A 48 10.10 -0.56 -0.30
CA ALA A 48 8.69 -0.72 0.00
C ALA A 48 7.88 0.51 -0.47
N VAL A 49 8.32 1.73 -0.14
CA VAL A 49 7.70 2.98 -0.60
C VAL A 49 7.63 3.05 -2.13
N ALA A 50 8.74 2.76 -2.81
CA ALA A 50 8.79 2.78 -4.26
C ALA A 50 7.82 1.77 -4.90
N ASN A 51 7.70 0.57 -4.32
CA ASN A 51 6.77 -0.44 -4.82
C ASN A 51 5.31 -0.15 -4.45
N THR A 52 5.04 0.54 -3.34
CA THR A 52 3.72 1.09 -3.03
C THR A 52 3.29 2.08 -4.12
N CYS A 53 4.15 3.05 -4.46
CA CYS A 53 3.87 4.04 -5.51
C CYS A 53 3.59 3.38 -6.86
N ARG A 54 4.39 2.37 -7.23
CA ARG A 54 4.19 1.58 -8.46
C ARG A 54 2.88 0.81 -8.45
N ALA A 55 2.52 0.20 -7.33
CA ALA A 55 1.26 -0.53 -7.18
C ALA A 55 0.06 0.40 -7.31
N LEU A 56 0.08 1.57 -6.65
CA LEU A 56 -0.96 2.60 -6.78
C LEU A 56 -1.09 3.10 -8.22
N THR A 57 0.03 3.44 -8.87
CA THR A 57 0.05 3.85 -10.28
C THR A 57 -0.52 2.78 -11.21
N ALA A 58 -0.20 1.51 -10.97
CA ALA A 58 -0.71 0.40 -11.76
C ALA A 58 -2.21 0.17 -11.57
N LEU A 59 -2.72 0.40 -10.36
CA LEU A 59 -4.15 0.34 -10.06
C LEU A 59 -4.91 1.48 -10.75
N ILE A 60 -4.42 2.71 -10.64
CA ILE A 60 -5.03 3.90 -11.27
C ILE A 60 -5.04 3.76 -12.79
N ALA A 61 -3.99 3.21 -13.38
CA ALA A 61 -3.89 2.95 -14.81
C ALA A 61 -4.62 1.67 -15.26
N GLU A 62 -5.33 0.97 -14.36
CA GLU A 62 -6.06 -0.27 -14.61
C GLU A 62 -5.19 -1.40 -15.23
N ARG A 63 -3.89 -1.40 -14.92
CA ARG A 63 -2.91 -2.37 -15.49
C ARG A 63 -2.82 -3.67 -14.70
N VAL A 64 -3.42 -3.73 -13.52
CA VAL A 64 -3.40 -4.89 -12.64
C VAL A 64 -4.81 -5.23 -12.17
N SER A 65 -5.08 -6.52 -11.99
CA SER A 65 -6.36 -6.99 -11.47
C SER A 65 -6.37 -6.95 -9.94
N ALA A 66 -7.40 -6.33 -9.37
CA ALA A 66 -7.69 -6.36 -7.95
C ALA A 66 -8.85 -7.31 -7.64
N SER A 67 -8.97 -7.74 -6.39
CA SER A 67 -10.07 -8.59 -5.92
C SER A 67 -11.07 -7.75 -5.12
N MET A 68 -12.34 -7.77 -5.50
CA MET A 68 -13.40 -7.16 -4.69
C MET A 68 -13.46 -7.81 -3.30
N LEU A 69 -13.64 -6.98 -2.29
CA LEU A 69 -13.91 -7.42 -0.92
C LEU A 69 -15.40 -7.82 -0.79
N LYS A 70 -15.71 -8.55 0.28
CA LYS A 70 -17.07 -9.09 0.54
C LYS A 70 -17.70 -8.37 1.74
N TYR A 71 -19.01 -8.59 1.92
CA TYR A 71 -19.79 -8.10 3.06
C TYR A 71 -19.82 -6.58 3.15
N GLU A 72 -19.48 -5.99 4.29
CA GLU A 72 -19.50 -4.54 4.54
C GLU A 72 -18.53 -3.74 3.67
N PHE A 73 -17.64 -4.41 2.93
CA PHE A 73 -16.66 -3.82 2.02
C PHE A 73 -16.92 -4.14 0.54
N ASP A 74 -18.15 -4.50 0.15
CA ASP A 74 -18.50 -4.89 -1.24
C ASP A 74 -18.22 -3.84 -2.33
N THR A 75 -18.04 -2.59 -1.94
CA THR A 75 -17.64 -1.45 -2.79
C THR A 75 -16.13 -1.24 -2.85
N TRP A 76 -15.36 -1.97 -2.06
CA TRP A 76 -13.90 -1.89 -1.99
C TRP A 76 -13.25 -3.06 -2.71
N SER A 77 -12.05 -2.80 -3.20
CA SER A 77 -11.16 -3.77 -3.81
C SER A 77 -9.86 -3.87 -3.01
N SER A 78 -9.18 -5.00 -3.17
CA SER A 78 -7.88 -5.26 -2.56
C SER A 78 -6.87 -5.72 -3.59
N TYR A 79 -5.64 -5.23 -3.47
CA TYR A 79 -4.53 -5.59 -4.34
C TYR A 79 -3.30 -5.92 -3.50
N HIS A 80 -2.76 -7.13 -3.69
CA HIS A 80 -1.56 -7.59 -3.01
C HIS A 80 -0.33 -7.37 -3.89
N TYR A 81 0.74 -6.83 -3.30
CA TYR A 81 1.99 -6.59 -4.00
C TYR A 81 3.20 -6.93 -3.12
N GLN A 82 4.35 -7.08 -3.77
CA GLN A 82 5.62 -7.30 -3.08
C GLN A 82 6.22 -5.95 -2.66
N PRO A 83 6.60 -5.76 -1.39
CA PRO A 83 7.31 -4.55 -0.95
C PRO A 83 8.71 -4.48 -1.57
N ARG A 84 9.29 -5.61 -1.95
CA ARG A 84 10.55 -5.70 -2.70
C ARG A 84 10.38 -6.70 -3.83
N VAL A 85 10.60 -6.25 -5.06
CA VAL A 85 10.54 -7.13 -6.23
C VAL A 85 11.73 -8.08 -6.21
N ALA A 86 11.46 -9.35 -5.96
CA ALA A 86 12.44 -10.43 -6.03
C ALA A 86 11.75 -11.72 -6.48
N GLN A 87 12.44 -12.51 -7.29
CA GLN A 87 11.89 -13.77 -7.79
C GLN A 87 11.59 -14.72 -6.64
N GLY A 88 10.32 -15.17 -6.53
CA GLY A 88 9.87 -16.04 -5.45
C GLY A 88 9.51 -15.35 -4.13
N ALA A 89 9.65 -14.02 -4.05
CA ALA A 89 9.21 -13.27 -2.87
C ALA A 89 7.68 -13.29 -2.72
N ARG A 90 7.20 -13.21 -1.48
CA ARG A 90 5.76 -13.19 -1.20
C ARG A 90 5.23 -11.77 -1.34
N ALA A 91 4.01 -11.64 -1.88
CA ALA A 91 3.26 -10.40 -1.77
C ALA A 91 2.75 -10.26 -0.33
N THR A 92 3.41 -9.40 0.45
CA THR A 92 3.13 -9.21 1.88
C THR A 92 2.41 -7.90 2.17
N CYS A 93 2.40 -6.95 1.24
CA CYS A 93 1.66 -5.70 1.35
C CYS A 93 0.33 -5.79 0.59
N ARG A 94 -0.64 -4.97 1.03
CA ARG A 94 -1.99 -4.90 0.46
C ARG A 94 -2.47 -3.46 0.42
N ILE A 95 -2.98 -3.02 -0.74
CA ILE A 95 -3.75 -1.79 -0.88
C ILE A 95 -5.23 -2.14 -0.84
N ILE A 96 -6.02 -1.39 -0.05
CA ILE A 96 -7.48 -1.42 -0.05
C ILE A 96 -7.96 -0.11 -0.64
N PHE A 97 -8.77 -0.19 -1.69
CA PHE A 97 -9.16 1.01 -2.44
C PHE A 97 -10.57 0.90 -3.02
N ARG A 98 -11.17 2.04 -3.33
CA ARG A 98 -12.32 2.15 -4.22
C ARG A 98 -11.89 2.80 -5.52
N GLY A 99 -12.32 2.25 -6.65
CA GLY A 99 -12.09 2.87 -7.95
C GLY A 99 -13.10 3.97 -8.21
N THR A 100 -12.61 5.09 -8.76
CA THR A 100 -13.40 6.15 -9.41
C THR A 100 -12.85 6.32 -10.84
N GLU A 101 -13.60 6.93 -11.77
CA GLU A 101 -13.12 7.07 -13.16
C GLU A 101 -11.74 7.76 -13.19
N GLY A 102 -10.70 7.04 -13.64
CA GLY A 102 -9.31 7.53 -13.73
C GLY A 102 -8.62 7.83 -12.39
N SER A 103 -9.14 7.36 -11.26
CA SER A 103 -8.61 7.65 -9.93
C SER A 103 -8.93 6.54 -8.92
N ILE A 104 -8.23 6.52 -7.79
CA ILE A 104 -8.56 5.61 -6.69
C ILE A 104 -8.63 6.38 -5.37
N GLU A 105 -9.60 6.02 -4.54
CA GLU A 105 -9.64 6.38 -3.13
C GLU A 105 -8.99 5.24 -2.34
N SER A 106 -7.86 5.50 -1.69
CA SER A 106 -7.23 4.52 -0.81
C SER A 106 -7.78 4.66 0.61
N GLY A 107 -8.33 3.58 1.14
CA GLY A 107 -8.71 3.48 2.55
C GLY A 107 -7.50 2.98 3.33
N THR A 108 -7.25 3.57 4.51
CA THR A 108 -6.13 3.29 5.43
C THR A 108 -5.56 1.89 5.22
N SER A 109 -4.38 1.83 4.63
CA SER A 109 -3.74 0.59 4.26
C SER A 109 -3.17 -0.02 5.53
N ALA A 110 -3.76 -1.12 5.97
CA ALA A 110 -3.12 -2.02 6.93
C ALA A 110 -1.76 -2.45 6.35
N THR A 111 -0.76 -1.64 6.64
CA THR A 111 0.57 -1.79 6.11
C THR A 111 1.30 -2.74 7.04
N ALA A 112 1.64 -3.87 6.43
CA ALA A 112 2.41 -4.99 6.92
C ALA A 112 1.72 -6.01 7.83
N ALA A 113 2.00 -7.26 7.46
CA ALA A 113 1.57 -8.49 8.08
C ALA A 113 0.06 -8.70 8.03
N SER A 114 -0.43 -9.28 6.92
CA SER A 114 -1.56 -10.22 6.99
C SER A 114 -1.25 -11.23 8.12
N PRO A 115 -1.94 -11.23 9.28
CA PRO A 115 -2.06 -12.45 10.02
C PRO A 115 -2.92 -13.34 9.13
N ARG A 116 -2.55 -14.61 8.94
CA ARG A 116 -3.47 -15.56 8.34
C ARG A 116 -4.78 -15.49 9.11
N ILE A 117 -5.85 -14.95 8.52
CA ILE A 117 -7.17 -15.46 8.85
C ILE A 117 -7.18 -16.85 8.21
N SER A 118 -6.77 -17.83 9.01
CA SER A 118 -6.99 -19.24 8.74
C SER A 118 -8.50 -19.42 8.61
N THR A 119 -9.01 -19.35 7.39
CA THR A 119 -10.27 -19.99 7.05
C THR A 119 -9.97 -21.48 6.93
N SER A 120 -9.82 -22.11 8.10
CA SER A 120 -10.03 -23.54 8.23
C SER A 120 -11.51 -23.77 7.91
N ALA A 121 -11.73 -24.65 6.93
CA ALA A 121 -13.02 -25.16 6.51
C ALA A 121 -13.80 -25.84 7.65
#